data_AF-A0AA41YCJ4-F1
#
_entry.id   AF-A0AA41YCJ4-F1
#
_cell.length_a   1.000
_cell.length_b   1.000
_cell.length_c   1.000
_cell.angle_alpha   90.00
_cell.angle_beta   90.00
_cell.angle_gamma   90.00
#
_symmetry.space_group_name_H-M   'P 1'
#
loop_
_entity.id
_entity.type
_entity.pdbx_description
1 polymer ?
#
loop_
_entity_poly.entity_id
_entity_poly.type
_entity_poly.pdbx_seq_one_letter_code
_entity_poly.pdbx_strand_id
1 'polypeptide(L)'
;MTNEAQKDGKGRGRKNSLKSFLGGNILASERLTRELPFVFFIVFLGILLIANRYWSEKTIRQIEAVQDSIKELRAESVTFETELMRMNRPSEIVSKVRASGLDLMEPLEPARKLKVEKLDQE
;
A
#
# COMPACT_ATOMS: atom_id res chain seq x y z
N MET A 1 -30.90 57.83 30.81
CA MET A 1 -30.96 57.28 29.44
C MET A 1 -29.58 57.51 28.81
N THR A 2 -28.63 56.67 29.18
CA THR A 2 -27.99 55.65 28.32
C THR A 2 -27.12 56.26 27.22
N ASN A 3 -25.84 56.47 27.52
CA ASN A 3 -24.81 56.53 26.50
C ASN A 3 -23.99 55.24 26.60
N GLU A 4 -23.95 54.53 25.48
CA GLU A 4 -23.59 53.12 25.39
C GLU A 4 -22.08 52.88 25.51
N ALA A 5 -21.79 51.72 26.07
CA ALA A 5 -20.47 51.16 26.25
C ALA A 5 -19.69 51.07 24.93
N GLN A 6 -18.55 51.75 24.87
CA GLN A 6 -17.56 51.53 23.82
C GLN A 6 -16.82 50.23 24.13
N LYS A 7 -17.29 49.14 23.51
CA LYS A 7 -16.75 47.78 23.60
C LYS A 7 -15.35 47.65 23.03
N ASP A 8 -14.58 46.81 23.72
CA ASP A 8 -13.28 46.26 23.41
C ASP A 8 -13.08 45.82 21.95
N GLY A 9 -11.89 46.10 21.43
CA GLY A 9 -11.41 45.66 20.12
C GLY A 9 -9.93 45.31 20.11
N LYS A 10 -9.44 44.61 21.14
CA LYS A 10 -8.08 44.04 21.21
C LYS A 10 -7.96 42.90 20.19
N GLY A 11 -7.14 43.08 19.14
CA GLY A 11 -6.86 42.00 18.17
C GLY A 11 -6.29 42.37 16.80
N ARG A 12 -6.01 43.66 16.53
CA ARG A 12 -5.56 44.15 15.20
C ARG A 12 -4.05 44.30 15.00
N GLY A 13 -3.22 44.01 16.02
CA GLY A 13 -1.76 44.23 15.91
C GLY A 13 -1.03 43.25 15.00
N ARG A 14 -1.39 41.95 15.04
CA ARG A 14 -0.58 40.89 14.40
C ARG A 14 -0.81 40.79 12.88
N LYS A 15 -2.06 40.90 12.41
CA LYS A 15 -2.38 40.86 10.96
C LYS A 15 -1.82 42.07 10.21
N ASN A 16 -1.85 43.25 10.83
CA ASN A 16 -1.33 44.47 10.22
C ASN A 16 0.21 44.48 10.22
N SER A 17 0.83 43.93 11.26
CA SER A 17 2.27 43.76 11.34
C SER A 17 2.79 42.81 10.26
N LEU A 18 2.21 41.60 10.10
CA LEU A 18 2.60 40.69 9.01
C LEU A 18 2.37 41.27 7.61
N LYS A 19 1.28 42.01 7.39
CA LYS A 19 1.03 42.70 6.10
C LYS A 19 2.01 43.84 5.84
N SER A 20 2.41 44.59 6.87
CA SER A 20 3.41 45.66 6.76
C SER A 20 4.80 45.10 6.44
N PHE A 21 5.15 43.96 7.04
CA PHE A 21 6.36 43.22 6.68
C PHE A 21 6.28 42.73 5.23
N LEU A 22 5.28 41.93 4.85
CA LEU A 22 5.20 41.39 3.48
C LEU A 22 4.98 42.47 2.40
N GLY A 23 4.42 43.63 2.76
CA GLY A 23 3.99 44.67 1.84
C GLY A 23 5.08 45.64 1.36
N GLY A 24 6.31 45.57 1.89
CA GLY A 24 7.41 46.34 1.30
C GLY A 24 8.45 46.90 2.25
N ASN A 25 8.19 46.97 3.57
CA ASN A 25 9.18 47.52 4.51
C ASN A 25 10.48 46.70 4.59
N ILE A 26 10.39 45.38 4.42
CA ILE A 26 11.58 44.51 4.34
C ILE A 26 12.22 44.52 2.94
N LEU A 27 11.43 44.69 1.86
CA LEU A 27 11.98 44.77 0.49
C LEU A 27 12.68 46.11 0.21
N ALA A 28 12.21 47.19 0.84
CA ALA A 28 12.80 48.53 0.77
C ALA A 28 14.08 48.66 1.62
N SER A 29 14.39 47.67 2.47
CA SER A 29 15.63 47.68 3.23
C SER A 29 16.81 47.31 2.32
N GLU A 30 17.75 48.24 2.13
CA GLU A 30 18.90 48.12 1.21
C GLU A 30 19.71 46.82 1.38
N ARG A 31 19.72 46.26 2.59
CA ARG A 31 20.41 44.99 2.91
C ARG A 31 19.70 43.77 2.34
N LEU A 32 18.37 43.69 2.44
CA LEU A 32 17.62 42.56 1.87
C LEU A 32 17.52 42.68 0.36
N THR A 33 17.44 43.89 -0.20
CA THR A 33 17.41 44.09 -1.65
C THR A 33 18.68 43.55 -2.31
N ARG A 34 19.84 43.69 -1.66
CA ARG A 34 21.13 43.14 -2.12
C ARG A 34 21.16 41.61 -2.12
N GLU A 35 20.51 40.97 -1.14
CA GLU A 35 20.46 39.50 -0.98
C GLU A 35 19.16 38.86 -1.51
N LEU A 36 18.37 39.59 -2.31
CA LEU A 36 17.13 39.06 -2.92
C LEU A 36 17.33 37.75 -3.71
N PRO A 37 18.42 37.54 -4.46
CA PRO A 37 18.67 36.27 -5.13
C PRO A 37 18.70 35.08 -4.16
N PHE A 38 19.22 35.27 -2.93
CA PHE A 38 19.25 34.24 -1.90
C PHE A 38 17.85 33.94 -1.34
N VAL A 39 17.02 34.97 -1.14
CA VAL A 39 15.62 34.77 -0.70
C VAL A 39 14.84 33.99 -1.76
N PHE A 40 15.02 34.33 -3.03
CA PHE A 40 14.40 33.59 -4.14
C PHE A 40 14.85 32.13 -4.16
N PHE A 41 16.13 31.86 -3.89
CA PHE A 41 16.66 30.50 -3.78
C PHE A 41 15.97 29.70 -2.67
N ILE A 42 15.73 30.29 -1.48
CA ILE A 42 15.01 29.62 -0.39
C ILE A 42 13.55 29.34 -0.77
N VAL A 43 12.88 30.29 -1.42
CA VAL A 43 11.50 30.09 -1.91
C VAL A 43 11.45 28.97 -2.96
N PHE A 44 12.38 28.95 -3.90
CA PHE A 44 12.53 27.90 -4.89
C PHE A 44 12.73 26.52 -4.22
N LEU A 45 13.59 26.46 -3.20
CA LEU A 45 13.81 25.23 -2.42
C LEU A 45 12.53 24.78 -1.70
N GLY A 46 11.75 25.72 -1.18
CA GLY A 46 10.43 25.44 -0.58
C GLY A 46 9.45 24.82 -1.58
N ILE A 47 9.39 25.35 -2.80
CA ILE A 47 8.56 24.79 -3.88
C ILE A 47 9.05 23.38 -4.25
N LEU A 48 10.37 23.19 -4.37
CA LEU A 48 10.98 21.90 -4.69
C LEU A 48 10.67 20.85 -3.62
N LEU A 49 10.70 21.21 -2.34
CA LEU A 49 10.32 20.33 -1.23
C LEU A 49 8.84 19.92 -1.29
N ILE A 50 7.94 20.87 -1.56
CA ILE A 50 6.51 20.58 -1.72
C ILE A 50 6.29 19.64 -2.91
N ALA A 51 6.94 19.92 -4.04
CA ALA A 51 6.86 19.10 -5.25
C ALA A 51 7.39 17.67 -4.99
N ASN A 52 8.53 17.54 -4.33
CA ASN A 52 9.13 16.25 -3.97
C ASN A 52 8.21 15.46 -3.04
N ARG A 53 7.64 16.12 -2.02
CA ARG A 53 6.68 15.51 -1.10
C ARG A 53 5.44 14.99 -1.82
N TYR A 54 4.90 15.77 -2.76
CA TYR A 54 3.72 15.37 -3.54
C TYR A 54 3.99 14.19 -4.48
N TRP A 55 5.20 14.10 -5.02
CA TRP A 55 5.66 12.92 -5.76
C TRP A 55 5.74 11.68 -4.88
N SER A 56 6.32 11.82 -3.69
CA SER A 56 6.44 10.73 -2.72
C SER A 56 5.07 10.17 -2.31
N GLU A 57 4.08 11.05 -2.08
CA GLU A 57 2.72 10.63 -1.70
C GLU A 57 2.01 9.80 -2.78
N LYS A 58 2.18 10.15 -4.06
CA LYS A 58 1.64 9.34 -5.17
C LYS A 58 2.34 7.99 -5.28
N THR A 59 3.65 7.96 -5.13
CA THR A 59 4.46 6.74 -5.19
C THR A 59 4.11 5.79 -4.04
N ILE A 60 3.96 6.30 -2.82
CA ILE A 60 3.57 5.50 -1.65
C ILE A 60 2.21 4.82 -1.89
N ARG A 61 1.24 5.55 -2.42
CA ARG A 61 -0.10 4.96 -2.69
C ARG A 61 -0.08 3.89 -3.77
N GLN A 62 0.81 4.02 -4.76
CA GLN A 62 0.99 2.98 -5.78
C GLN A 62 1.68 1.74 -5.20
N ILE A 63 2.68 1.93 -4.33
CA ILE A 63 3.34 0.82 -3.64
C ILE A 63 2.34 0.02 -2.81
N GLU A 64 1.47 0.70 -2.05
CA GLU A 64 0.41 0.04 -1.27
C GLU A 64 -0.54 -0.77 -2.16
N ALA A 65 -1.01 -0.21 -3.26
CA ALA A 65 -1.89 -0.92 -4.20
C ALA A 65 -1.23 -2.17 -4.82
N VAL A 66 0.06 -2.08 -5.18
CA VAL A 66 0.83 -3.22 -5.70
C VAL A 66 1.03 -4.28 -4.61
N GLN A 67 1.32 -3.87 -3.37
CA GLN A 67 1.47 -4.76 -2.23
C GLN A 67 0.18 -5.56 -1.94
N ASP A 68 -0.97 -4.90 -2.03
CA ASP A 68 -2.27 -5.53 -1.86
C ASP A 68 -2.55 -6.54 -2.97
N SER A 69 -2.21 -6.23 -4.23
CA SER A 69 -2.36 -7.19 -5.33
C SER A 69 -1.53 -8.46 -5.14
N ILE A 70 -0.33 -8.35 -4.56
CA ILE A 70 0.51 -9.51 -4.23
C ILE A 70 -0.14 -10.36 -3.14
N LYS A 71 -0.76 -9.74 -2.13
CA LYS A 71 -1.49 -10.46 -1.09
C LYS A 71 -2.70 -11.20 -1.65
N GLU A 72 -3.48 -10.55 -2.50
CA GLU A 72 -4.65 -11.14 -3.16
C GLU A 72 -4.23 -12.37 -3.99
N LEU A 73 -3.22 -12.22 -4.84
CA LEU A 73 -2.75 -13.31 -5.70
C LEU A 73 -2.18 -14.50 -4.90
N ARG A 74 -1.53 -14.21 -3.77
CA ARG A 74 -1.05 -15.25 -2.86
C ARG A 74 -2.21 -15.98 -2.19
N ALA A 75 -3.22 -15.24 -1.73
CA ALA A 75 -4.41 -15.84 -1.14
C ALA A 75 -5.13 -16.72 -2.18
N GLU A 76 -5.29 -16.24 -3.41
CA GLU A 76 -5.88 -16.99 -4.51
C GLU A 76 -5.11 -18.29 -4.80
N SER A 77 -3.77 -18.25 -4.85
CA SER A 77 -2.96 -19.45 -5.06
C SER A 77 -3.13 -20.50 -3.95
N VAL A 78 -3.22 -20.05 -2.70
CA VAL A 78 -3.45 -20.93 -1.55
C VAL A 78 -4.85 -21.52 -1.61
N THR A 79 -5.86 -20.73 -1.98
CA THR A 79 -7.23 -21.21 -2.15
C THR A 79 -7.31 -22.27 -3.26
N PHE A 80 -6.69 -22.04 -4.42
CA PHE A 80 -6.63 -23.03 -5.50
C PHE A 80 -5.93 -24.32 -5.08
N GLU A 81 -4.81 -24.22 -4.37
CA GLU A 81 -4.12 -25.40 -3.84
C GLU A 81 -5.01 -26.18 -2.87
N THR A 82 -5.71 -25.46 -1.99
CA THR A 82 -6.65 -26.06 -1.03
C THR A 82 -7.82 -26.75 -1.75
N GLU A 83 -8.34 -26.15 -2.82
CA GLU A 83 -9.40 -26.73 -3.63
C GLU A 83 -8.94 -27.99 -4.37
N LEU A 84 -7.72 -27.96 -4.94
CA LEU A 84 -7.09 -29.15 -5.54
C LEU A 84 -6.89 -30.26 -4.50
N MET A 85 -6.41 -29.92 -3.30
CA MET A 85 -6.27 -30.89 -2.21
C MET A 85 -7.61 -31.46 -1.78
N ARG A 86 -8.68 -30.65 -1.75
CA ARG A 86 -10.04 -31.10 -1.45
C ARG A 86 -10.53 -32.10 -2.49
N MET A 87 -10.33 -31.81 -3.77
CA MET A 87 -10.73 -32.70 -4.87
C MET A 87 -9.90 -33.99 -4.91
N ASN A 88 -8.60 -33.90 -4.59
CA ASN A 88 -7.71 -35.07 -4.53
C ASN A 88 -7.79 -35.83 -3.19
N ARG A 89 -8.64 -35.39 -2.26
CA ARG A 89 -8.77 -36.05 -0.96
C ARG A 89 -9.28 -37.48 -1.18
N PRO A 90 -8.61 -38.52 -0.65
CA PRO A 90 -8.98 -39.91 -0.88
C PRO A 90 -10.46 -40.20 -0.57
N SER A 91 -11.00 -39.59 0.49
CA SER A 91 -12.42 -39.70 0.86
C SER A 91 -13.39 -39.13 -0.18
N GLU A 92 -13.04 -38.04 -0.86
CA GLU A 92 -13.84 -37.44 -1.94
C GLU A 92 -13.73 -38.26 -3.23
N ILE A 93 -12.54 -38.78 -3.53
CA ILE A 93 -12.35 -39.67 -4.68
C ILE A 93 -13.18 -40.94 -4.50
N VAL A 94 -13.12 -41.59 -3.32
CA VAL A 94 -13.90 -42.79 -3.01
C VAL A 94 -15.41 -42.52 -3.09
N SER A 95 -15.89 -41.36 -2.63
CA SER A 95 -17.31 -41.00 -2.75
C SER A 95 -17.74 -40.79 -4.21
N LYS A 96 -16.93 -40.09 -5.02
CA LYS A 96 -17.18 -39.88 -6.45
C LYS A 96 -17.14 -41.18 -7.25
N VAL A 97 -16.20 -42.07 -6.96
CA VAL A 97 -16.04 -43.38 -7.61
C VAL A 97 -17.24 -44.28 -7.33
N ARG A 98 -17.71 -44.33 -6.07
CA ARG A 98 -18.96 -45.04 -5.71
C ARG A 98 -20.19 -44.46 -6.39
N ALA A 99 -20.30 -43.12 -6.43
CA ALA A 99 -21.40 -42.44 -7.13
C ALA A 99 -21.39 -42.69 -8.64
N SER A 100 -20.22 -42.94 -9.22
CA SER A 100 -20.04 -43.24 -10.65
C SER A 100 -20.29 -44.72 -10.99
N GLY A 101 -20.65 -45.56 -10.01
CA GLY A 101 -20.95 -46.98 -10.23
C GLY A 101 -19.73 -47.86 -10.51
N LEU A 102 -18.53 -47.36 -10.25
CA LEU A 102 -17.28 -48.12 -10.38
C LEU A 102 -17.06 -48.92 -9.09
N ASP A 103 -16.96 -50.24 -9.19
CA ASP A 103 -16.72 -51.16 -8.06
C ASP A 103 -15.23 -51.16 -7.65
N LEU A 104 -14.69 -49.98 -7.37
CA LEU A 104 -13.31 -49.76 -6.98
C LEU A 104 -13.27 -49.48 -5.47
N MET A 105 -12.47 -50.28 -4.75
CA MET A 105 -12.23 -50.13 -3.31
C MET A 105 -10.83 -49.55 -3.05
N GLU A 106 -10.70 -48.78 -1.98
CA GLU A 106 -9.39 -48.26 -1.56
C GLU A 106 -8.48 -49.43 -1.15
N PRO A 107 -7.26 -49.54 -1.70
CA PRO A 107 -6.33 -50.60 -1.32
C PRO A 107 -5.94 -50.47 0.16
N LEU A 108 -6.27 -51.50 0.96
CA LEU A 108 -5.92 -51.58 2.38
C LEU A 108 -4.42 -51.86 2.62
N GLU A 109 -3.74 -52.40 1.62
CA GLU A 109 -2.32 -52.70 1.65
C GLU A 109 -1.55 -51.90 0.59
N PRO A 110 -0.34 -51.41 0.91
CA PRO A 110 0.49 -50.68 -0.04
C PRO A 110 0.96 -51.58 -1.19
N ALA A 111 1.21 -50.99 -2.36
CA ALA A 111 1.63 -51.71 -3.56
C ALA A 111 2.93 -52.49 -3.33
N ARG A 112 2.90 -53.80 -3.59
CA ARG A 112 4.08 -54.67 -3.50
C ARG A 112 4.94 -54.55 -4.75
N LYS A 113 6.26 -54.36 -4.56
CA LYS A 113 7.23 -54.42 -5.66
C LYS A 113 7.32 -55.87 -6.14
N LEU A 114 6.92 -56.12 -7.37
CA LEU A 114 7.15 -57.40 -8.05
C LEU A 114 8.65 -57.51 -8.35
N LYS A 115 9.37 -58.28 -7.55
CA LYS A 115 10.72 -58.74 -7.91
C LYS A 115 10.55 -59.98 -8.77
N VAL A 116 10.80 -59.84 -10.07
CA VAL A 116 10.83 -60.98 -10.98
C VAL A 116 12.24 -61.56 -10.90
N GLU A 117 12.39 -62.74 -10.29
CA GLU A 117 13.60 -63.53 -10.51
C GLU A 117 13.57 -64.03 -11.95
N LYS A 118 14.62 -63.74 -12.70
CA LYS A 118 14.79 -64.30 -14.04
C LYS A 118 14.97 -65.80 -13.85
N LEU A 119 14.10 -66.61 -14.46
CA LEU A 119 14.38 -68.03 -14.62
C LEU A 119 15.61 -68.13 -15.53
N ASP A 120 16.73 -68.58 -14.97
CA ASP A 120 17.84 -69.10 -15.73
C ASP A 120 17.32 -70.34 -16.49
N GLN A 121 17.10 -70.18 -17.78
CA GLN A 121 16.83 -71.29 -18.68
C GLN A 121 18.18 -71.95 -19.00
N GLU A 122 18.37 -73.17 -18.48
CA GLU A 122 19.40 -74.12 -18.91
C GLU A 122 19.27 -74.49 -20.39
#